data_AF-A0A4R3AH60-F1
#
_entry.id   AF-A0A4R3AH60-F1
#
_cell.length_a   1.000
_cell.length_b   1.000
_cell.length_c   1.000
_cell.angle_alpha   90.00
_cell.angle_beta   90.00
_cell.angle_gamma   90.00
#
_symmetry.space_group_name_H-M   'P 1'
#
loop_
_entity.id
_entity.type
_entity.pdbx_description
1 polymer ?
#
loop_
_entity_poly.entity_id
_entity_poly.type
_entity_poly.pdbx_seq_one_letter_code
_entity_poly.pdbx_strand_id
1 'polypeptide(L)'
;MDKKAKNILFKTYWKNGWIDANEIQIDAADFEYAKSKGLMFEPLTISHDQCLDKIFEILPKISIDKVSTAFLSSLSNRRLDWRSSLASYFIAKQLVPHQYTKAVSGQSFGENGEVTHESYTCGICRDLKYGIIGDKDYINEDLNVLNFERIKWGGIRHGNLIYTLFDLQQLQIAEIPEPSTEDVEIFINILSIIKNSQPNDYPSALEKNLSTVLKSTKDERKILIEILACINILKPTSYDRPSRGKHDWTFVEYWRGEDKYNEEALNTYFGKYMM
;
A
#
# COMPACT_ATOMS: atom_id res chain seq x y z
N MET A 1 -9.99 14.74 8.78
CA MET A 1 -8.54 14.99 8.90
C MET A 1 -8.29 16.48 9.06
N ASP A 2 -7.45 16.88 10.02
CA ASP A 2 -7.12 18.30 10.26
C ASP A 2 -6.40 18.91 9.04
N LYS A 3 -6.93 20.03 8.54
CA LYS A 3 -6.44 20.65 7.30
C LYS A 3 -5.06 21.29 7.48
N LYS A 4 -4.78 21.90 8.63
CA LYS A 4 -3.49 22.56 8.90
C LYS A 4 -2.40 21.51 9.04
N ALA A 5 -2.62 20.48 9.85
CA ALA A 5 -1.67 19.40 10.06
C ALA A 5 -1.38 18.63 8.75
N LYS A 6 -2.40 18.36 7.93
CA LYS A 6 -2.19 17.74 6.61
C LYS A 6 -1.33 18.62 5.71
N ASN A 7 -1.59 19.93 5.71
CA ASN A 7 -0.82 20.86 4.91
C ASN A 7 0.64 20.97 5.37
N ILE A 8 0.91 20.93 6.68
CA ILE A 8 2.27 20.87 7.23
C ILE A 8 2.98 19.63 6.67
N LEU A 9 2.41 18.44 6.90
CA LEU A 9 2.96 17.17 6.41
C LEU A 9 3.25 17.21 4.90
N PHE A 10 2.31 17.70 4.10
CA PHE A 10 2.47 17.75 2.64
C PHE A 10 3.58 18.70 2.21
N LYS A 11 3.69 19.88 2.84
CA LYS A 11 4.73 20.86 2.51
C LYS A 11 6.13 20.40 2.93
N THR A 12 6.24 19.52 3.92
CA THR A 12 7.51 18.92 4.34
C THR A 12 8.14 18.06 3.24
N TYR A 13 7.33 17.32 2.48
CA TYR A 13 7.83 16.36 1.47
C TYR A 13 7.56 16.78 0.02
N TRP A 14 6.65 17.72 -0.20
CA TRP A 14 6.12 17.99 -1.54
C TRP A 14 5.81 19.46 -1.82
N LYS A 15 6.37 19.95 -2.93
CA LYS A 15 6.02 21.26 -3.50
C LYS A 15 5.60 21.12 -4.96
N ASN A 16 6.56 20.95 -5.85
CA ASN A 16 6.38 20.68 -7.29
C ASN A 16 6.94 19.31 -7.68
N GLY A 17 7.00 18.40 -6.70
CA GLY A 17 7.84 17.20 -6.70
C GLY A 17 8.32 16.92 -5.28
N TRP A 18 9.09 15.85 -5.13
CA TRP A 18 9.81 15.56 -3.90
C TRP A 18 10.75 16.71 -3.56
N ILE A 19 10.79 17.08 -2.28
CA ILE A 19 11.82 17.96 -1.73
C ILE A 19 13.04 17.09 -1.43
N ASP A 20 14.23 17.58 -1.78
CA ASP A 20 15.48 16.88 -1.49
C ASP A 20 15.64 16.64 0.00
N ALA A 21 16.07 15.44 0.40
CA ALA A 21 16.15 15.05 1.81
C ALA A 21 16.97 16.04 2.67
N ASN A 22 18.01 16.64 2.09
CA ASN A 22 18.85 17.63 2.75
C ASN A 22 18.18 19.01 2.91
N GLU A 23 17.13 19.28 2.12
CA GLU A 23 16.37 20.53 2.13
C GLU A 23 15.08 20.43 2.95
N ILE A 24 14.72 19.24 3.43
CA ILE A 24 13.58 19.05 4.30
C ILE A 24 13.82 19.83 5.59
N GLN A 25 12.93 20.78 5.86
CA GLN A 25 12.93 21.61 7.05
C GLN A 25 11.51 21.67 7.59
N ILE A 26 11.37 21.50 8.90
CA ILE A 26 10.10 21.66 9.59
C ILE A 26 10.29 22.53 10.83
N ASP A 27 9.41 23.53 10.96
CA ASP A 27 9.35 24.34 12.16
C ASP A 27 8.86 23.51 13.35
N ALA A 28 9.48 23.69 14.52
CA ALA A 28 9.18 22.89 15.71
C ALA A 28 7.71 23.04 16.16
N ALA A 29 7.13 24.24 16.07
CA ALA A 29 5.74 24.44 16.45
C ALA A 29 4.76 23.79 15.46
N ASP A 30 5.09 23.80 14.16
CA ASP A 30 4.32 23.08 13.15
C ASP A 30 4.45 21.55 13.29
N PHE A 31 5.64 21.03 13.62
CA PHE A 31 5.84 19.61 13.92
C PHE A 31 5.00 19.18 15.13
N GLU A 32 5.11 19.89 16.26
CA GLU A 32 4.32 19.58 17.46
C GLU A 32 2.81 19.68 17.20
N TYR A 33 2.38 20.68 16.42
CA TYR A 33 0.99 20.79 16.02
C TYR A 33 0.54 19.59 15.19
N ALA A 34 1.27 19.23 14.13
CA ALA A 34 0.90 18.12 13.26
C ALA A 34 0.94 16.76 13.99
N LYS A 35 1.89 16.59 14.91
CA LYS A 35 2.00 15.45 15.82
C LYS A 35 0.78 15.35 16.74
N SER A 36 0.35 16.46 17.35
CA SER A 36 -0.87 16.50 18.18
C SER A 36 -2.16 16.13 17.43
N LYS A 37 -2.14 16.20 16.10
CA LYS A 37 -3.27 15.80 15.22
C LYS A 37 -3.11 14.40 14.63
N GLY A 38 -2.08 13.65 15.04
CA GLY A 38 -1.81 12.29 14.57
C GLY A 38 -1.39 12.21 13.09
N LEU A 39 -0.83 13.31 12.53
CA LEU A 39 -0.34 13.33 11.16
C LEU A 39 1.17 13.36 11.04
N MET A 40 1.87 13.67 12.12
CA MET A 40 3.31 13.49 12.22
C MET A 40 3.67 12.69 13.47
N PHE A 41 4.88 12.14 13.47
CA PHE A 41 5.38 11.16 14.41
C PHE A 41 6.86 11.40 14.65
N GLU A 42 7.30 11.05 15.86
CA GLU A 42 8.72 10.93 16.15
C GLU A 42 9.35 9.84 15.28
N PRO A 43 10.64 9.97 14.91
CA PRO A 43 11.37 8.91 14.23
C PRO A 43 11.31 7.60 15.02
N LEU A 44 11.14 6.49 14.32
CA LEU A 44 11.03 5.18 14.94
C LEU A 44 12.35 4.42 14.83
N THR A 45 12.85 3.92 15.96
CA THR A 45 13.92 2.91 15.98
C THR A 45 13.36 1.59 16.47
N ILE A 46 13.43 0.55 15.63
CA ILE A 46 12.83 -0.77 15.90
C ILE A 46 13.55 -1.85 15.09
N SER A 47 13.70 -3.05 15.65
CA SER A 47 14.22 -4.21 14.90
C SER A 47 13.12 -4.91 14.09
N HIS A 48 13.54 -5.70 13.10
CA HIS A 48 12.68 -6.63 12.38
C HIS A 48 11.74 -7.44 13.29
N ASP A 49 12.32 -8.06 14.32
CA ASP A 49 11.62 -9.02 15.18
C ASP A 49 10.58 -8.29 16.04
N GLN A 50 10.93 -7.10 16.54
CA GLN A 50 9.98 -6.22 17.24
C GLN A 50 8.85 -5.72 16.33
N CYS A 51 9.14 -5.48 15.04
CA CYS A 51 8.10 -5.15 14.06
C CYS A 51 7.10 -6.31 13.92
N LEU A 52 7.61 -7.53 13.76
CA LEU A 52 6.79 -8.74 13.68
C LEU A 52 5.93 -8.94 14.93
N ASP A 53 6.53 -8.84 16.12
CA ASP A 53 5.81 -8.99 17.38
C ASP A 53 4.63 -8.01 17.48
N LYS A 54 4.86 -6.74 17.13
CA LYS A 54 3.80 -5.72 17.11
C LYS A 54 2.72 -6.01 16.08
N ILE A 55 3.08 -6.49 14.88
CA ILE A 55 2.10 -6.88 13.87
C ILE A 55 1.23 -8.03 14.39
N PHE A 56 1.84 -9.07 14.97
CA PHE A 56 1.09 -10.21 15.53
C PHE A 56 0.24 -9.83 16.74
N GLU A 57 0.60 -8.79 17.48
CA GLU A 57 -0.24 -8.25 18.57
C GLU A 57 -1.47 -7.49 18.04
N ILE A 58 -1.32 -6.76 16.94
CA ILE A 58 -2.36 -5.88 16.38
C ILE A 58 -3.32 -6.64 15.47
N LEU A 59 -2.79 -7.54 14.63
CA LEU A 59 -3.53 -8.18 13.54
C LEU A 59 -4.81 -8.91 14.02
N PRO A 60 -4.82 -9.66 15.14
CA PRO A 60 -6.04 -10.32 15.63
C PRO A 60 -7.14 -9.33 16.06
N LYS A 61 -6.79 -8.07 16.33
CA LYS A 61 -7.72 -7.01 16.75
C LYS A 61 -8.35 -6.28 15.56
N ILE A 62 -7.92 -6.57 14.33
CA ILE A 62 -8.43 -5.97 13.09
C ILE A 62 -9.27 -7.02 12.37
N SER A 63 -10.57 -6.75 12.20
CA SER A 63 -11.46 -7.61 11.44
C SER A 63 -11.35 -7.37 9.93
N ILE A 64 -11.73 -8.38 9.14
CA ILE A 64 -11.90 -8.22 7.70
C ILE A 64 -12.95 -7.16 7.37
N ASP A 65 -14.05 -7.11 8.13
CA ASP A 65 -15.06 -6.07 8.01
C ASP A 65 -14.47 -4.66 8.13
N LYS A 66 -13.58 -4.43 9.10
CA LYS A 66 -12.97 -3.10 9.31
C LYS A 66 -12.15 -2.65 8.10
N VAL A 67 -11.34 -3.53 7.51
CA VAL A 67 -10.53 -3.19 6.32
C VAL A 67 -11.38 -3.03 5.07
N SER A 68 -12.44 -3.83 4.91
CA SER A 68 -13.36 -3.73 3.78
C SER A 68 -14.19 -2.45 3.85
N THR A 69 -14.71 -2.11 5.04
CA THR A 69 -15.37 -0.82 5.31
C THR A 69 -14.41 0.34 5.03
N ALA A 70 -13.17 0.29 5.52
CA ALA A 70 -12.15 1.31 5.24
C ALA A 70 -11.93 1.54 3.75
N PHE A 71 -11.81 0.46 2.99
CA PHE A 71 -11.59 0.52 1.56
C PHE A 71 -12.79 1.16 0.85
N LEU A 72 -14.01 0.66 1.07
CA LEU A 72 -15.20 1.17 0.40
C LEU A 72 -15.50 2.61 0.80
N SER A 73 -15.54 2.93 2.10
CA SER A 73 -15.79 4.28 2.62
C SER A 73 -14.77 5.32 2.17
N SER A 74 -13.68 4.93 1.51
CA SER A 74 -12.70 5.85 0.95
C SER A 74 -13.01 6.34 -0.47
N LEU A 75 -13.95 5.70 -1.17
CA LEU A 75 -14.09 5.81 -2.63
C LEU A 75 -14.65 7.17 -3.05
N SER A 76 -15.76 7.60 -2.46
CA SER A 76 -16.42 8.88 -2.75
C SER A 76 -15.68 10.09 -2.16
N ASN A 77 -15.15 9.95 -0.94
CA ASN A 77 -14.53 11.06 -0.19
C ASN A 77 -13.01 11.19 -0.38
N ARG A 78 -12.41 10.30 -1.19
CA ARG A 78 -10.97 10.28 -1.52
C ARG A 78 -10.07 10.16 -0.28
N ARG A 79 -10.48 9.41 0.75
CA ARG A 79 -9.64 9.03 1.90
C ARG A 79 -8.70 7.88 1.54
N LEU A 80 -7.75 8.16 0.65
CA LEU A 80 -6.78 7.18 0.14
C LEU A 80 -6.03 6.44 1.26
N ASP A 81 -5.84 7.11 2.39
CA ASP A 81 -5.24 6.53 3.57
C ASP A 81 -6.03 5.38 4.18
N TRP A 82 -7.35 5.33 4.00
CA TRP A 82 -8.17 4.23 4.48
C TRP A 82 -8.07 2.98 3.61
N ARG A 83 -8.07 3.13 2.27
CA ARG A 83 -7.97 1.96 1.36
C ARG A 83 -6.61 1.28 1.39
N SER A 84 -5.55 2.01 1.76
CA SER A 84 -4.18 1.49 1.87
C SER A 84 -4.11 0.24 2.74
N SER A 85 -4.80 0.31 3.89
CA SER A 85 -4.79 -0.70 4.94
C SER A 85 -5.26 -2.08 4.52
N LEU A 86 -6.03 -2.20 3.44
CA LEU A 86 -6.50 -3.47 2.92
C LEU A 86 -5.34 -4.34 2.42
N ALA A 87 -4.39 -3.74 1.70
CA ALA A 87 -3.18 -4.44 1.25
C ALA A 87 -2.28 -4.80 2.45
N SER A 88 -2.04 -3.85 3.36
CA SER A 88 -1.24 -4.08 4.59
C SER A 88 -1.82 -5.21 5.45
N TYR A 89 -3.13 -5.27 5.63
CA TYR A 89 -3.80 -6.36 6.35
C TYR A 89 -3.60 -7.70 5.66
N PHE A 90 -3.77 -7.75 4.34
CA PHE A 90 -3.56 -8.98 3.59
C PHE A 90 -2.10 -9.47 3.63
N ILE A 91 -1.13 -8.56 3.50
CA ILE A 91 0.30 -8.85 3.62
C ILE A 91 0.62 -9.37 5.02
N ALA A 92 0.11 -8.71 6.06
CA ALA A 92 0.32 -9.14 7.45
C ALA A 92 -0.23 -10.55 7.73
N LYS A 93 -1.32 -10.96 7.06
CA LYS A 93 -1.86 -12.32 7.16
C LYS A 93 -0.97 -13.39 6.50
N GLN A 94 -0.01 -13.00 5.65
CA GLN A 94 0.98 -13.91 5.07
C GLN A 94 2.20 -14.12 5.98
N LEU A 95 2.43 -13.23 6.95
CA LEU A 95 3.56 -13.32 7.87
C LEU A 95 3.43 -14.53 8.79
N VAL A 96 4.56 -15.19 9.05
CA VAL A 96 4.67 -16.28 10.02
C VAL A 96 5.64 -15.88 11.13
N PRO A 97 5.50 -16.40 12.36
CA PRO A 97 6.48 -16.14 13.42
C PRO A 97 7.88 -16.60 13.00
N HIS A 98 8.84 -15.69 13.03
CA HIS A 98 10.25 -15.98 12.77
C HIS A 98 11.15 -14.89 13.34
N GLN A 99 12.46 -15.10 13.25
CA GLN A 99 13.48 -14.09 13.55
C GLN A 99 14.18 -13.69 12.26
N TYR A 100 14.78 -12.50 12.24
CA TYR A 100 15.51 -12.00 11.09
C TYR A 100 16.55 -13.02 10.60
N THR A 101 16.44 -13.39 9.32
CA THR A 101 17.39 -14.28 8.65
C THR A 101 18.02 -13.53 7.50
N LYS A 102 19.31 -13.21 7.58
CA LYS A 102 20.01 -12.44 6.55
C LYS A 102 19.96 -13.16 5.19
N ALA A 103 19.46 -12.49 4.16
CA ALA A 103 19.54 -12.94 2.78
C ALA A 103 19.91 -11.79 1.85
N VAL A 104 20.72 -12.06 0.83
CA VAL A 104 21.06 -11.07 -0.21
C VAL A 104 19.79 -10.70 -0.99
N SER A 105 19.54 -9.39 -1.11
CA SER A 105 18.40 -8.83 -1.85
C SER A 105 18.81 -8.08 -3.12
N GLY A 106 20.07 -7.69 -3.23
CA GLY A 106 20.60 -6.97 -4.38
C GLY A 106 22.11 -6.89 -4.35
N GLN A 107 22.71 -6.76 -5.52
CA GLN A 107 24.16 -6.63 -5.70
C GLN A 107 24.44 -5.48 -6.66
N SER A 108 25.39 -4.64 -6.32
CA SER A 108 25.99 -3.67 -7.24
C SER A 108 27.28 -4.24 -7.78
N PHE A 109 27.55 -3.97 -9.06
CA PHE A 109 28.71 -4.50 -9.75
C PHE A 109 29.65 -3.37 -10.17
N GLY A 110 30.94 -3.57 -9.96
CA GLY A 110 31.99 -2.70 -10.47
C GLY A 110 32.21 -2.90 -11.97
N GLU A 111 33.11 -2.10 -12.55
CA GLU A 111 33.40 -2.12 -13.98
C GLU A 111 33.90 -3.49 -14.47
N ASN A 112 34.53 -4.31 -13.60
CA ASN A 112 35.03 -5.64 -13.95
C ASN A 112 34.06 -6.76 -13.54
N GLY A 113 32.82 -6.44 -13.16
CA GLY A 113 31.79 -7.40 -12.77
C GLY A 113 31.95 -7.97 -11.35
N GLU A 114 32.85 -7.43 -10.54
CA GLU A 114 32.97 -7.77 -9.12
C GLU A 114 31.83 -7.14 -8.31
N VAL A 115 31.35 -7.86 -7.29
CA VAL A 115 30.33 -7.32 -6.37
C VAL A 115 30.99 -6.25 -5.49
N THR A 116 30.53 -5.01 -5.60
CA THR A 116 31.02 -3.86 -4.83
C THR A 116 30.16 -3.55 -3.61
N HIS A 117 28.89 -3.95 -3.65
CA HIS A 117 27.95 -3.76 -2.57
C HIS A 117 26.86 -4.84 -2.59
N GLU A 118 26.45 -5.29 -1.42
CA GLU A 118 25.30 -6.17 -1.24
C GLU A 118 24.27 -5.50 -0.35
N SER A 119 23.01 -5.49 -0.80
CA SER A 119 21.88 -5.19 0.06
C SER A 119 21.30 -6.48 0.65
N TYR A 120 20.68 -6.37 1.81
CA TYR A 120 20.14 -7.51 2.54
C TYR A 120 18.69 -7.28 2.93
N THR A 121 17.94 -8.37 3.05
CA THR A 121 16.57 -8.42 3.61
C THR A 121 16.44 -9.67 4.46
N CYS A 122 15.34 -9.80 5.19
CA CYS A 122 14.97 -11.06 5.81
C CYS A 122 14.58 -12.08 4.73
N GLY A 123 15.32 -13.18 4.64
CA GLY A 123 15.09 -14.26 3.69
C GLY A 123 13.73 -14.93 3.87
N ILE A 124 13.27 -15.08 5.11
CA ILE A 124 11.95 -15.65 5.38
C ILE A 124 10.86 -14.72 4.86
N CYS A 125 10.90 -13.42 5.19
CA CYS A 125 9.96 -12.42 4.64
C CYS A 125 9.97 -12.39 3.10
N ARG A 126 11.15 -12.41 2.48
CA ARG A 126 11.31 -12.43 1.02
C ARG A 126 10.70 -13.68 0.39
N ASP A 127 10.82 -14.83 1.05
CA ASP A 127 10.37 -16.11 0.49
C ASP A 127 8.88 -16.38 0.79
N LEU A 128 8.22 -15.51 1.57
CA LEU A 128 6.76 -15.49 1.70
C LEU A 128 6.09 -14.99 0.42
N LYS A 129 4.77 -15.23 0.34
CA LYS A 129 3.94 -14.80 -0.77
C LYS A 129 4.11 -13.29 -1.00
N TYR A 130 4.50 -12.92 -2.22
CA TYR A 130 4.76 -11.57 -2.73
C TYR A 130 6.07 -10.87 -2.32
N GLY A 131 7.01 -11.54 -1.65
CA GLY A 131 8.35 -10.96 -1.45
C GLY A 131 8.39 -9.78 -0.49
N ILE A 132 8.01 -10.01 0.78
CA ILE A 132 7.99 -8.96 1.80
C ILE A 132 9.41 -8.47 2.09
N ILE A 133 9.59 -7.15 2.11
CA ILE A 133 10.87 -6.51 2.42
C ILE A 133 10.93 -6.23 3.92
N GLY A 134 11.86 -6.88 4.61
CA GLY A 134 12.08 -6.73 6.04
C GLY A 134 13.55 -6.49 6.33
N ASP A 135 13.90 -5.26 6.68
CA ASP A 135 15.26 -4.90 7.08
C ASP A 135 15.54 -5.39 8.50
N LYS A 136 16.81 -5.65 8.80
CA LYS A 136 17.22 -6.14 10.14
C LYS A 136 16.85 -5.15 11.23
N ASP A 137 17.21 -3.89 11.02
CA ASP A 137 17.07 -2.80 11.98
C ASP A 137 16.58 -1.57 11.22
N TYR A 138 15.52 -0.95 11.71
CA TYR A 138 15.02 0.34 11.26
C TYR A 138 15.54 1.39 12.25
N ILE A 139 16.43 2.28 11.80
CA ILE A 139 17.09 3.27 12.66
C ILE A 139 16.62 4.66 12.28
N ASN A 140 15.99 5.37 13.23
CA ASN A 140 15.42 6.70 13.01
C ASN A 140 14.52 6.78 11.77
N GLU A 141 13.69 5.75 11.54
CA GLU A 141 12.79 5.68 10.40
C GLU A 141 11.79 6.84 10.45
N ASP A 142 11.71 7.58 9.35
CA ASP A 142 10.79 8.69 9.22
C ASP A 142 9.37 8.20 8.89
N LEU A 143 8.57 7.95 9.92
CA LEU A 143 7.17 7.54 9.73
C LEU A 143 6.32 8.61 9.02
N ASN A 144 6.78 9.86 8.98
CA ASN A 144 6.04 10.94 8.35
C ASN A 144 6.04 10.80 6.82
N VAL A 145 7.15 10.36 6.20
CA VAL A 145 7.14 10.10 4.75
C VAL A 145 6.17 8.96 4.40
N LEU A 146 6.10 7.92 5.25
CA LEU A 146 5.14 6.82 5.10
C LEU A 146 3.70 7.34 5.19
N ASN A 147 3.43 8.25 6.15
CA ASN A 147 2.11 8.85 6.32
C ASN A 147 1.73 9.76 5.16
N PHE A 148 2.68 10.56 4.69
CA PHE A 148 2.51 11.42 3.53
C PHE A 148 2.14 10.62 2.29
N GLU A 149 2.89 9.57 1.98
CA GLU A 149 2.62 8.67 0.85
C GLU A 149 1.28 7.95 1.01
N ARG A 150 0.94 7.50 2.23
CA ARG A 150 -0.36 6.90 2.55
C ARG A 150 -1.50 7.85 2.20
N ILE A 151 -1.43 9.11 2.62
CA ILE A 151 -2.49 10.10 2.42
C ILE A 151 -2.53 10.62 0.98
N LYS A 152 -1.37 10.73 0.31
CA LYS A 152 -1.26 11.30 -1.03
C LYS A 152 -1.69 10.34 -2.13
N TRP A 153 -1.36 9.06 -2.01
CA TRP A 153 -1.57 8.09 -3.08
C TRP A 153 -2.30 6.82 -2.66
N GLY A 154 -2.48 6.59 -1.35
CA GLY A 154 -3.02 5.33 -0.82
C GLY A 154 -1.94 4.31 -0.48
N GLY A 155 -0.72 4.79 -0.22
CA GLY A 155 0.44 3.95 0.11
C GLY A 155 1.15 3.43 -1.12
N ILE A 156 2.45 3.65 -1.20
CA ILE A 156 3.29 3.20 -2.32
C ILE A 156 4.30 2.12 -1.91
N ARG A 157 4.29 1.74 -0.63
CA ARG A 157 5.25 0.83 0.02
C ARG A 157 4.63 -0.49 0.45
N HIS A 158 3.52 -0.89 -0.19
CA HIS A 158 2.88 -2.19 0.04
C HIS A 158 3.91 -3.31 -0.11
N GLY A 159 3.99 -4.20 0.88
CA GLY A 159 5.03 -5.25 0.95
C GLY A 159 6.28 -4.89 1.77
N ASN A 160 6.44 -3.65 2.24
CA ASN A 160 7.45 -3.32 3.24
C ASN A 160 6.94 -3.61 4.65
N LEU A 161 7.73 -4.31 5.47
CA LEU A 161 7.36 -4.71 6.82
C LEU A 161 7.05 -3.51 7.73
N ILE A 162 7.92 -2.49 7.71
CA ILE A 162 7.71 -1.28 8.53
C ILE A 162 6.48 -0.48 8.11
N TYR A 163 6.23 -0.39 6.80
CA TYR A 163 5.02 0.25 6.27
C TYR A 163 3.77 -0.51 6.71
N THR A 164 3.81 -1.85 6.62
CA THR A 164 2.71 -2.73 7.06
C THR A 164 2.38 -2.51 8.53
N LEU A 165 3.38 -2.48 9.41
CA LEU A 165 3.18 -2.17 10.83
C LEU A 165 2.53 -0.81 11.01
N PHE A 166 3.11 0.23 10.41
CA PHE A 166 2.64 1.60 10.55
C PHE A 166 1.18 1.74 10.07
N ASP A 167 0.86 1.23 8.89
CA ASP A 167 -0.47 1.34 8.29
C ASP A 167 -1.54 0.61 9.13
N LEU A 168 -1.23 -0.57 9.68
CA LEU A 168 -2.12 -1.29 10.59
C LEU A 168 -2.35 -0.55 11.91
N GLN A 169 -1.33 0.11 12.47
CA GLN A 169 -1.49 0.95 13.66
C GLN A 169 -2.44 2.12 13.38
N GLN A 170 -2.30 2.76 12.22
CA GLN A 170 -3.17 3.88 11.84
C GLN A 170 -4.61 3.41 11.57
N LEU A 171 -4.79 2.24 10.95
CA LEU A 171 -6.11 1.63 10.81
C LEU A 171 -6.73 1.32 12.18
N GLN A 172 -5.96 0.77 13.13
CA GLN A 172 -6.46 0.37 14.43
C GLN A 172 -7.16 1.53 15.16
N ILE A 173 -6.56 2.73 15.11
CA ILE A 173 -7.09 3.94 15.76
C ILE A 173 -8.09 4.72 14.90
N ALA A 174 -8.21 4.39 13.61
CA ALA A 174 -9.10 5.11 12.71
C ALA A 174 -10.58 4.84 13.04
N GLU A 175 -11.34 5.93 13.15
CA GLU A 175 -12.80 5.93 13.13
C GLU A 175 -13.28 6.00 11.69
N ILE A 176 -13.92 4.93 11.23
CA ILE A 176 -14.31 4.75 9.83
C ILE A 176 -15.83 4.56 9.80
N PRO A 177 -16.58 5.42 9.10
CA PRO A 177 -18.02 5.24 8.94
C PRO A 177 -18.31 4.04 8.03
N GLU A 178 -19.51 3.48 8.13
CA GLU A 178 -19.99 2.52 7.13
C GLU A 178 -19.99 3.15 5.73
N PRO A 179 -19.78 2.35 4.67
CA PRO A 179 -19.76 2.87 3.30
C PRO A 179 -21.13 3.46 2.94
N SER A 180 -21.11 4.60 2.27
CA SER A 180 -22.32 5.17 1.69
C SER A 180 -22.79 4.35 0.47
N THR A 181 -24.03 4.56 0.03
CA THR A 181 -24.52 4.00 -1.23
C THR A 181 -23.62 4.41 -2.41
N GLU A 182 -23.15 5.67 -2.43
CA GLU A 182 -22.22 6.16 -3.46
C GLU A 182 -20.89 5.40 -3.46
N ASP A 183 -20.34 5.08 -2.28
CA ASP A 183 -19.11 4.29 -2.17
C ASP A 183 -19.27 2.90 -2.79
N VAL A 184 -20.39 2.23 -2.50
CA VAL A 184 -20.70 0.90 -3.04
C VAL A 184 -20.94 0.98 -4.55
N GLU A 185 -21.67 1.98 -5.04
CA GLU A 185 -21.90 2.20 -6.47
C GLU A 185 -20.60 2.44 -7.24
N ILE A 186 -19.67 3.26 -6.70
CA ILE A 186 -18.34 3.45 -7.29
C ILE A 186 -17.61 2.11 -7.40
N PHE A 187 -17.65 1.29 -6.34
CA PHE A 187 -16.98 -0.01 -6.37
C PHE A 187 -17.59 -0.98 -7.38
N ILE A 188 -18.92 -1.06 -7.47
CA ILE A 188 -19.64 -1.85 -8.48
C ILE A 188 -19.23 -1.40 -9.89
N ASN A 189 -19.14 -0.09 -10.12
CA ASN A 189 -18.71 0.45 -11.40
C ASN A 189 -17.24 0.10 -11.72
N ILE A 190 -16.34 0.12 -10.73
CA ILE A 190 -14.95 -0.37 -10.88
C ILE A 190 -14.95 -1.84 -11.29
N LEU A 191 -15.71 -2.70 -10.61
CA LEU A 191 -15.84 -4.13 -10.95
C LEU A 191 -16.41 -4.34 -12.35
N SER A 192 -17.38 -3.52 -12.76
CA SER A 192 -17.94 -3.54 -14.11
C SER A 192 -16.88 -3.23 -15.17
N ILE A 193 -16.02 -2.23 -14.94
CA ILE A 193 -14.89 -1.93 -15.85
C ILE A 193 -13.92 -3.12 -15.93
N ILE A 194 -13.58 -3.75 -14.80
CA ILE A 194 -12.71 -4.93 -14.77
C ILE A 194 -13.35 -6.09 -15.56
N LYS A 195 -14.64 -6.37 -15.33
CA LYS A 195 -15.39 -7.42 -16.01
C LYS A 195 -15.46 -7.21 -17.52
N ASN A 196 -15.58 -5.95 -17.97
CA ASN A 196 -15.71 -5.60 -19.37
C ASN A 196 -14.37 -5.27 -20.06
N SER A 197 -13.23 -5.42 -19.38
CA SER A 197 -11.91 -5.22 -19.96
C SER A 197 -11.66 -6.19 -21.13
N GLN A 198 -11.00 -5.72 -22.18
CA GLN A 198 -10.71 -6.54 -23.36
C GLN A 198 -9.67 -7.62 -23.04
N PRO A 199 -9.67 -8.80 -23.69
CA PRO A 199 -8.77 -9.90 -23.36
C PRO A 199 -7.29 -9.51 -23.23
N ASN A 200 -6.82 -8.64 -24.12
CA ASN A 200 -5.43 -8.17 -24.17
C ASN A 200 -5.18 -6.86 -23.41
N ASP A 201 -6.12 -6.36 -22.61
CA ASP A 201 -5.90 -5.18 -21.79
C ASP A 201 -4.83 -5.47 -20.74
N TYR A 202 -3.85 -4.58 -20.67
CA TYR A 202 -2.81 -4.58 -19.65
C TYR A 202 -3.26 -3.73 -18.45
N PRO A 203 -2.57 -3.80 -17.30
CA PRO A 203 -2.92 -2.97 -16.14
C PRO A 203 -2.98 -1.46 -16.47
N SER A 204 -2.13 -0.98 -17.39
CA SER A 204 -2.14 0.40 -17.88
C SER A 204 -3.39 0.77 -18.70
N ALA A 205 -4.05 -0.18 -19.34
CA ALA A 205 -5.33 0.05 -20.02
C ALA A 205 -6.46 0.13 -18.98
N LEU A 206 -6.48 -0.80 -18.02
CA LEU A 206 -7.42 -0.76 -16.89
C LEU A 206 -7.30 0.56 -16.12
N GLU A 207 -6.08 1.01 -15.81
CA GLU A 207 -5.81 2.30 -15.16
C GLU A 207 -6.51 3.46 -15.86
N LYS A 208 -6.39 3.56 -17.19
CA LYS A 208 -7.04 4.62 -17.97
C LYS A 208 -8.55 4.50 -17.91
N ASN A 209 -9.09 3.29 -18.06
CA ASN A 209 -10.52 3.04 -18.12
C ASN A 209 -11.21 3.39 -16.78
N LEU A 210 -10.54 3.13 -15.65
CA LEU A 210 -11.05 3.46 -14.32
C LEU A 210 -11.24 4.97 -14.07
N SER A 211 -10.65 5.85 -14.88
CA SER A 211 -10.87 7.30 -14.79
C SER A 211 -12.32 7.72 -15.04
N THR A 212 -13.11 6.88 -15.70
CA THR A 212 -14.52 7.14 -16.04
C THR A 212 -15.47 6.91 -14.86
N VAL A 213 -15.07 6.13 -13.85
CA VAL A 213 -15.91 5.70 -12.73
C VAL A 213 -15.39 6.17 -11.36
N LEU A 214 -14.13 6.61 -11.29
CA LEU A 214 -13.49 7.05 -10.06
C LEU A 214 -12.78 8.40 -10.24
N LYS A 215 -13.22 9.41 -9.51
CA LYS A 215 -12.53 10.70 -9.43
C LYS A 215 -11.14 10.53 -8.80
N SER A 216 -10.10 10.56 -9.63
CA SER A 216 -8.75 10.17 -9.25
C SER A 216 -7.67 10.73 -10.19
N THR A 217 -6.42 10.80 -9.72
CA THR A 217 -5.24 10.95 -10.59
C THR A 217 -4.81 9.60 -11.16
N LYS A 218 -3.90 9.63 -12.13
CA LYS A 218 -3.25 8.42 -12.67
C LYS A 218 -2.60 7.59 -11.56
N ASP A 219 -1.81 8.22 -10.69
CA ASP A 219 -1.07 7.52 -9.63
C ASP A 219 -1.99 6.91 -8.59
N GLU A 220 -3.08 7.59 -8.24
CA GLU A 220 -4.10 7.06 -7.33
C GLU A 220 -4.78 5.80 -7.89
N ARG A 221 -5.04 5.76 -9.21
CA ARG A 221 -5.59 4.56 -9.87
C ARG A 221 -4.59 3.43 -9.95
N LYS A 222 -3.31 3.73 -10.18
CA LYS A 222 -2.25 2.71 -10.12
C LYS A 222 -2.24 2.01 -8.75
N ILE A 223 -2.24 2.78 -7.66
CA ILE A 223 -2.23 2.22 -6.31
C ILE A 223 -3.52 1.46 -6.00
N LEU A 224 -4.69 1.94 -6.44
CA LEU A 224 -5.93 1.18 -6.32
C LEU A 224 -5.82 -0.20 -6.99
N ILE A 225 -5.30 -0.25 -8.21
CA ILE A 225 -5.11 -1.49 -8.97
C ILE A 225 -4.13 -2.41 -8.24
N GLU A 226 -3.02 -1.88 -7.72
CA GLU A 226 -2.05 -2.64 -6.92
C GLU A 226 -2.66 -3.23 -5.65
N ILE A 227 -3.49 -2.46 -4.92
CA ILE A 227 -4.21 -2.97 -3.74
C ILE A 227 -5.13 -4.12 -4.13
N LEU A 228 -5.92 -3.98 -5.21
CA LEU A 228 -6.82 -5.03 -5.68
C LEU A 228 -6.07 -6.28 -6.15
N ALA A 229 -4.92 -6.13 -6.79
CA ALA A 229 -4.07 -7.25 -7.19
C ALA A 229 -3.42 -7.94 -5.99
N CYS A 230 -2.93 -7.17 -5.02
CA CYS A 230 -2.36 -7.67 -3.76
C CYS A 230 -3.34 -8.62 -3.07
N ILE A 231 -4.61 -8.21 -2.93
CA ILE A 231 -5.64 -9.04 -2.29
C ILE A 231 -6.28 -10.10 -3.22
N ASN A 232 -5.66 -10.37 -4.37
CA ASN A 232 -6.10 -11.37 -5.35
C ASN A 232 -7.44 -11.08 -6.05
N ILE A 233 -8.00 -9.87 -5.98
CA ILE A 233 -9.14 -9.49 -6.84
C ILE A 233 -8.68 -9.43 -8.29
N LEU A 234 -7.53 -8.84 -8.58
CA LEU A 234 -6.92 -8.84 -9.91
C LEU A 234 -5.83 -9.92 -10.02
N LYS A 235 -6.20 -11.17 -9.75
CA LYS A 235 -5.27 -12.31 -9.81
C LYS A 235 -5.07 -12.75 -11.27
N PRO A 236 -3.83 -12.81 -11.79
CA PRO A 236 -3.59 -13.35 -13.11
C PRO A 236 -3.88 -14.86 -13.15
N THR A 237 -4.43 -15.34 -14.26
CA THR A 237 -4.61 -16.79 -14.49
C THR A 237 -3.33 -17.47 -14.96
N SER A 238 -2.37 -16.70 -15.51
CA SER A 238 -1.02 -17.16 -15.88
C SER A 238 0.03 -16.08 -15.61
N TYR A 239 1.19 -16.50 -15.11
CA TYR A 239 2.39 -15.68 -14.99
C TYR A 239 3.35 -15.84 -16.19
N ASP A 240 3.12 -16.85 -17.04
CA ASP A 240 3.87 -17.06 -18.28
C ASP A 240 3.35 -16.14 -19.39
N ARG A 241 3.56 -14.84 -19.21
CA ARG A 241 3.11 -13.78 -20.11
C ARG A 241 4.16 -12.68 -20.20
N PRO A 242 4.35 -12.05 -21.38
CA PRO A 242 5.31 -10.97 -21.52
C PRO A 242 4.85 -9.71 -20.78
N SER A 243 5.78 -9.08 -20.07
CA SER A 243 5.66 -7.68 -19.64
C SER A 243 5.71 -6.74 -20.86
N ARG A 244 5.08 -5.56 -20.75
CA ARG A 244 5.08 -4.53 -21.81
C ARG A 244 5.55 -3.18 -21.29
N GLY A 245 6.63 -2.69 -21.89
CA GLY A 245 7.17 -1.36 -21.66
C GLY A 245 7.75 -1.20 -20.25
N LYS A 246 8.30 -0.02 -19.97
CA LYS A 246 8.78 0.32 -18.62
C LYS A 246 7.58 0.62 -17.73
N HIS A 247 7.45 -0.13 -16.63
CA HIS A 247 6.43 0.08 -15.62
C HIS A 247 6.98 -0.18 -14.22
N ASP A 248 6.18 0.18 -13.23
CA ASP A 248 6.41 0.09 -11.79
C ASP A 248 5.37 -0.83 -11.10
N TRP A 249 4.64 -1.64 -11.88
CA TRP A 249 3.72 -2.64 -11.35
C TRP A 249 4.44 -3.69 -10.49
N THR A 250 3.84 -4.05 -9.36
CA THR A 250 4.36 -5.05 -8.41
C THR A 250 3.46 -6.29 -8.37
N PHE A 251 2.18 -6.14 -8.01
CA PHE A 251 1.26 -7.27 -7.86
C PHE A 251 0.45 -7.55 -9.13
N VAL A 252 0.19 -6.52 -9.96
CA VAL A 252 -0.76 -6.63 -11.08
C VAL A 252 -0.11 -6.92 -12.44
N GLU A 253 1.22 -6.96 -12.54
CA GLU A 253 1.98 -6.99 -13.80
C GLU A 253 1.43 -7.98 -14.84
N TYR A 254 1.13 -9.21 -14.39
CA TYR A 254 0.73 -10.32 -15.26
C TYR A 254 -0.78 -10.40 -15.51
N TRP A 255 -1.58 -9.55 -14.85
CA TRP A 255 -3.02 -9.49 -15.06
C TRP A 255 -3.33 -9.01 -16.48
N ARG A 256 -4.30 -9.67 -17.11
CA ARG A 256 -4.85 -9.31 -18.42
C ARG A 256 -6.36 -9.17 -18.31
N GLY A 257 -6.96 -8.39 -19.19
CA GLY A 257 -8.41 -8.19 -19.17
C GLY A 257 -9.24 -9.47 -19.41
N GLU A 258 -8.64 -10.55 -19.90
CA GLU A 258 -9.26 -11.89 -19.91
C GLU A 258 -9.38 -12.53 -18.52
N ASP A 259 -8.54 -12.15 -17.55
CA ASP A 259 -8.55 -12.70 -16.18
C ASP A 259 -9.72 -12.17 -15.34
N LYS A 260 -10.28 -11.00 -15.70
CA LYS A 260 -11.38 -10.34 -14.98
C LYS A 260 -11.04 -10.12 -13.49
N TYR A 261 -12.05 -10.05 -12.63
CA TYR A 261 -11.86 -10.12 -11.18
C TYR A 261 -12.12 -11.54 -10.67
N ASN A 262 -11.46 -11.88 -9.58
CA ASN A 262 -11.69 -13.12 -8.85
C ASN A 262 -12.91 -13.01 -7.92
N GLU A 263 -13.96 -13.78 -8.19
CA GLU A 263 -15.21 -13.80 -7.40
C GLU A 263 -15.01 -14.29 -5.96
N GLU A 264 -14.12 -15.24 -5.71
CA GLU A 264 -13.84 -15.76 -4.36
C GLU A 264 -13.21 -14.66 -3.48
N ALA A 265 -12.23 -13.94 -4.03
CA ALA A 265 -11.61 -12.81 -3.35
C ALA A 265 -12.62 -11.68 -3.12
N LEU A 266 -13.45 -11.38 -4.13
CA LEU A 266 -14.52 -10.39 -4.02
C LEU A 266 -15.48 -10.74 -2.87
N ASN A 267 -15.96 -11.98 -2.80
CA ASN A 267 -16.88 -12.43 -1.77
C ASN A 267 -16.23 -12.41 -0.38
N THR A 268 -14.96 -12.80 -0.28
CA THR A 268 -14.20 -12.81 0.97
C THR A 268 -14.12 -11.42 1.61
N TYR A 269 -13.80 -10.39 0.82
CA TYR A 269 -13.64 -9.04 1.34
C TYR A 269 -14.92 -8.23 1.33
N PHE A 270 -15.71 -8.32 0.26
CA PHE A 270 -16.78 -7.38 -0.01
C PHE A 270 -18.15 -8.04 -0.12
N GLY A 271 -18.29 -9.35 0.10
CA GLY A 271 -19.56 -10.08 -0.06
C GLY A 271 -20.73 -9.47 0.71
N LYS A 272 -20.47 -8.93 1.91
CA LYS A 272 -21.46 -8.17 2.72
C LYS A 272 -22.11 -7.00 1.96
N TYR A 273 -21.40 -6.39 1.03
CA TYR A 273 -21.80 -5.19 0.29
C TYR A 273 -22.27 -5.48 -1.13
N MET A 274 -22.06 -6.69 -1.65
CA MET A 274 -22.35 -7.08 -3.04
C MET A 274 -23.71 -7.76 -3.20
N MET A 275 -24.58 -7.69 -2.18
CA MET A 275 -25.94 -8.24 -2.18
C MET A 275 -26.97 -7.25 -2.70
#